data_AF-A0A2P7MTB2-F1
#
_entry.id   AF-A0A2P7MTB2-F1
#
_cell.length_a   1.000
_cell.length_b   1.000
_cell.length_c   1.000
_cell.angle_alpha   90.00
_cell.angle_beta   90.00
_cell.angle_gamma   90.00
#
_symmetry.space_group_name_H-M   'P 1'
#
loop_
_entity.id
_entity.type
_entity.pdbx_description
1 polymer ?
#
loop_
_entity_poly.entity_id
_entity_poly.type
_entity_poly.pdbx_seq_one_letter_code
_entity_poly.pdbx_strand_id
1 'polypeptide(L)'
;MLSAMAVSIKSPRVDALLEQLRQLTGRGVTEIVRDALELELQRQRWLSRRRRLSAELPVLQDQAIETAKPFHPDSLYDEQGLPS
;
A
#
# COMPACT_ATOMS: atom_id res chain seq x y z
N MET A 1 13.62 13.10 -23.65
CA MET A 1 13.95 11.73 -24.11
C MET A 1 14.42 10.93 -22.91
N LEU A 2 13.59 10.04 -22.38
CA LEU A 2 14.03 9.12 -21.32
C LEU A 2 14.85 8.01 -21.98
N SER A 3 16.16 7.94 -21.70
CA SER A 3 17.00 6.82 -22.13
C SER A 3 16.39 5.51 -21.63
N ALA A 4 16.07 4.60 -22.55
CA ALA A 4 15.70 3.23 -22.20
C ALA A 4 16.94 2.55 -21.57
N MET A 5 16.99 2.51 -20.24
CA MET A 5 18.02 1.77 -19.52
C MET A 5 17.73 0.28 -19.64
N ALA A 6 18.53 -0.42 -20.44
CA ALA A 6 18.46 -1.87 -20.55
C ALA A 6 19.10 -2.51 -19.31
N VAL A 7 18.27 -2.99 -18.38
CA VAL A 7 18.75 -3.83 -17.27
C VAL A 7 18.95 -5.24 -17.80
N SER A 8 20.21 -5.70 -17.87
CA SER A 8 20.53 -7.08 -18.24
C SER A 8 20.62 -7.94 -16.99
N ILE A 9 19.65 -8.83 -16.78
CA ILE A 9 19.66 -9.82 -15.70
C ILE A 9 20.11 -11.14 -16.32
N LYS A 10 21.34 -11.58 -16.02
CA LYS A 10 21.84 -12.89 -16.43
C LYS A 10 21.78 -13.86 -15.26
N SER A 11 20.73 -14.67 -15.21
CA SER A 11 20.55 -15.67 -14.17
C SER A 11 19.79 -16.88 -14.72
N PRO A 12 20.39 -18.08 -14.75
CA PRO A 12 19.73 -19.29 -15.24
C PRO A 12 18.41 -19.59 -14.50
N ARG A 13 18.34 -19.20 -13.23
CA ARG A 13 17.12 -19.35 -12.42
C ARG A 13 16.00 -18.42 -12.88
N VAL A 14 16.32 -17.19 -13.25
CA VAL A 14 15.34 -16.22 -13.76
C VAL A 14 14.83 -16.69 -15.11
N ASP A 15 15.71 -17.18 -15.98
CA ASP A 15 15.33 -17.72 -17.30
C ASP A 15 14.37 -18.91 -17.16
N ALA A 16 14.66 -19.84 -16.24
CA ALA A 16 13.79 -20.99 -15.98
C ALA A 16 12.41 -20.58 -15.46
N LEU A 17 12.34 -19.57 -14.58
CA LEU A 17 11.07 -19.04 -14.07
C LEU A 17 10.28 -18.33 -15.17
N LEU A 18 10.95 -17.54 -16.01
CA LEU A 18 10.32 -16.86 -17.12
C LEU A 18 9.74 -17.86 -18.11
N GLU A 19 10.49 -18.91 -18.46
CA GLU A 19 10.02 -19.92 -19.39
C GLU A 19 8.80 -20.67 -18.85
N GLN A 20 8.79 -21.03 -17.56
CA GLN A 20 7.60 -21.61 -16.92
C GLN A 20 6.40 -20.68 -16.96
N LEU A 21 6.59 -19.38 -16.65
CA LEU A 21 5.50 -18.40 -16.68
C LEU A 21 4.97 -18.17 -18.10
N ARG A 22 5.84 -18.19 -19.12
CA ARG A 22 5.43 -18.11 -20.51
C ARG A 22 4.58 -19.32 -20.91
N GLN A 23 4.99 -20.53 -20.54
CA GLN A 23 4.24 -21.75 -20.84
C GLN A 23 2.86 -21.76 -20.18
N LEU A 24 2.76 -21.25 -18.94
CA LEU A 24 1.50 -21.21 -18.19
C LEU A 24 0.54 -20.11 -18.66
N THR A 25 1.07 -18.96 -19.08
CA THR A 25 0.25 -17.75 -19.34
C THR A 25 0.14 -17.37 -20.80
N GLY A 26 1.01 -17.91 -21.67
CA GLY A 26 1.14 -17.49 -23.07
C GLY A 26 1.72 -16.09 -23.27
N ARG A 27 2.17 -15.42 -22.21
CA ARG A 27 2.61 -14.01 -22.25
C ARG A 27 4.07 -13.85 -22.66
N GLY A 28 4.43 -12.65 -23.10
CA GLY A 28 5.81 -12.28 -23.40
C GLY A 28 6.66 -12.07 -22.14
N VAL A 29 7.99 -12.28 -22.26
CA VAL A 29 8.95 -12.07 -21.16
C VAL A 29 8.83 -10.67 -20.56
N THR A 30 8.80 -9.64 -21.40
CA THR A 30 8.74 -8.24 -20.95
C THR A 30 7.49 -7.95 -20.14
N GLU A 31 6.35 -8.51 -20.53
CA GLU A 31 5.09 -8.32 -19.81
C GLU A 31 5.13 -9.00 -18.44
N ILE A 32 5.63 -10.24 -18.41
CA ILE A 32 5.79 -11.00 -17.16
C ILE A 32 6.70 -10.24 -16.19
N VAL A 33 7.84 -9.74 -16.67
CA VAL A 33 8.79 -8.98 -15.86
C VAL A 33 8.18 -7.66 -15.39
N ARG A 34 7.52 -6.90 -16.26
CA ARG A 34 6.86 -5.64 -15.91
C ARG A 34 5.86 -5.86 -14.78
N ASP A 35 4.93 -6.79 -14.96
CA ASP A 35 3.87 -7.02 -13.98
C ASP A 35 4.43 -7.52 -12.64
N ALA A 36 5.45 -8.40 -12.66
CA ALA A 36 6.12 -8.86 -11.45
C ALA A 36 6.79 -7.71 -10.69
N LEU A 37 7.44 -6.78 -11.40
CA LEU A 37 8.06 -5.61 -10.80
C LEU A 37 7.02 -4.62 -10.25
N GLU A 38 5.91 -4.39 -10.96
CA GLU A 38 4.82 -3.54 -10.51
C GLU A 38 4.18 -4.09 -9.21
N LEU A 39 3.92 -5.40 -9.17
CA LEU A 39 3.38 -6.08 -7.99
C LEU A 39 4.33 -5.94 -6.79
N GLU A 40 5.62 -6.21 -6.96
CA GLU A 40 6.58 -6.11 -5.87
C GLU A 40 6.74 -4.65 -5.40
N LEU A 41 6.78 -3.68 -6.32
CA LEU A 41 6.84 -2.27 -5.97
C LEU A 41 5.59 -1.82 -5.18
N GLN A 42 4.40 -2.25 -5.60
CA GLN A 42 3.16 -1.96 -4.90
C GLN A 42 3.16 -2.56 -3.48
N ARG A 43 3.63 -3.81 -3.35
CA ARG A 43 3.76 -4.48 -2.06
C ARG A 43 4.71 -3.72 -1.13
N GLN A 44 5.87 -3.31 -1.62
CA GLN A 44 6.84 -2.54 -0.83
C GLN A 44 6.29 -1.18 -0.41
N ARG A 45 5.58 -0.46 -1.30
CA ARG A 45 4.88 0.79 -0.97
C ARG A 45 3.84 0.59 0.13
N TRP A 46 3.04 -0.46 0.04
CA TRP A 46 2.05 -0.77 1.07
C TRP A 46 2.71 -1.09 2.42
N LEU A 47 3.76 -1.91 2.43
CA LEU A 47 4.50 -2.24 3.66
C LEU A 47 5.14 -1.00 4.29
N SER A 48 5.73 -0.12 3.47
CA SER A 48 6.31 1.14 3.92
C SER A 48 5.26 2.06 4.57
N ARG A 49 4.11 2.27 3.90
CA ARG A 49 2.99 3.03 4.46
C ARG A 49 2.49 2.44 5.78
N ARG A 50 2.35 1.12 5.86
CA ARG A 50 1.92 0.44 7.08
C ARG A 50 2.89 0.64 8.24
N ARG A 51 4.20 0.52 7.99
CA ARG A 51 5.25 0.77 8.99
C ARG A 51 5.23 2.21 9.49
N ARG A 52 5.06 3.16 8.57
CA ARG A 52 4.93 4.58 8.91
C ARG A 52 3.71 4.82 9.78
N LEU A 53 2.54 4.32 9.38
CA LEU A 53 1.31 4.44 10.16
C LEU A 53 1.46 3.80 11.54
N SER A 54 2.04 2.60 11.66
CA SER A 54 2.24 1.98 12.97
C SER A 54 3.17 2.77 13.89
N ALA A 55 4.09 3.55 13.34
CA ALA A 55 4.99 4.40 14.12
C ALA A 55 4.33 5.74 14.51
N GLU A 56 3.53 6.33 13.61
CA GLU A 56 2.92 7.66 13.81
C GLU A 56 1.58 7.60 14.58
N LEU A 57 0.80 6.52 14.44
CA LEU A 57 -0.53 6.41 15.05
C LEU A 57 -0.55 6.52 16.58
N PRO A 58 0.35 5.88 17.34
CA PRO A 58 0.35 6.01 18.80
C PRO A 58 0.53 7.47 19.25
N VAL A 59 1.45 8.20 18.61
CA VAL A 59 1.71 9.62 18.91
C VAL A 59 0.47 10.46 18.67
N LEU A 60 -0.24 10.22 17.56
CA LEU A 60 -1.48 10.93 17.24
C LEU A 60 -2.62 10.55 18.19
N GLN A 61 -2.70 9.29 18.62
CA GLN A 61 -3.69 8.84 19.60
C GLN A 61 -3.45 9.48 20.97
N ASP A 62 -2.21 9.53 21.43
CA ASP A 62 -1.84 10.19 22.69
C ASP A 62 -2.23 11.68 22.67
N GLN A 63 -1.93 12.39 21.58
CA GLN A 63 -2.33 13.79 21.38
C GLN A 63 -3.86 13.95 21.31
N ALA A 64 -4.57 13.02 20.68
CA ALA A 64 -6.02 13.05 20.59
C ALA A 64 -6.67 12.84 21.96
N ILE A 65 -6.10 12.00 22.83
CA ILE A 65 -6.61 11.79 24.19
C ILE A 65 -6.59 13.09 25.00
N GLU A 66 -5.55 13.90 24.89
CA GLU A 66 -5.45 15.19 25.59
C GLU A 66 -6.56 16.18 25.19
N THR A 67 -7.09 16.05 23.98
CA THR A 67 -8.11 16.95 23.42
C THR A 67 -9.50 16.33 23.35
N ALA A 68 -9.62 15.04 23.69
CA ALA A 68 -10.87 14.32 23.65
C ALA A 68 -11.82 14.83 24.73
N LYS A 69 -13.02 15.25 24.31
CA LYS A 69 -14.13 15.53 25.21
C LYS A 69 -15.05 14.31 25.26
N PRO A 70 -15.59 13.94 26.43
CA PRO A 70 -16.65 12.95 26.51
C PRO A 70 -17.80 13.33 25.58
N PHE A 71 -18.16 12.42 24.68
CA PHE A 71 -19.33 12.60 23.84
C PHE A 71 -20.56 12.17 24.62
N HIS A 72 -21.50 13.08 24.81
CA HIS A 72 -22.80 12.80 25.42
C HIS A 72 -23.87 12.94 24.33
N PRO A 73 -24.63 11.88 24.00
CA PRO A 73 -25.68 11.97 22.98
C PRO A 73 -26.72 13.06 23.29
N ASP A 74 -26.99 13.24 24.59
CA ASP A 74 -27.91 14.25 25.14
C ASP A 74 -27.39 15.69 24.99
N SER A 75 -26.14 15.89 24.54
CA SER A 75 -25.58 17.21 24.23
C SER A 75 -25.77 17.62 22.77
N LEU A 76 -26.44 16.81 21.95
CA LEU A 76 -26.70 17.12 20.55
C LEU A 76 -28.09 17.72 20.35
N TYR A 77 -29.03 17.36 21.21
CA TYR A 77 -30.42 17.78 21.10
C TYR A 77 -30.96 18.16 22.48
N ASP A 78 -31.70 19.26 22.54
CA ASP A 78 -32.43 19.64 23.75
C ASP A 78 -33.60 18.69 24.05
N GLU A 79 -34.32 18.92 25.16
CA GLU A 79 -35.47 18.10 25.56
C GLU A 79 -36.62 18.13 24.53
N GLN A 80 -36.58 19.05 23.56
CA GLN A 80 -37.54 19.17 22.47
C GLN A 80 -37.06 18.48 21.18
N GLY A 81 -35.86 17.88 21.19
CA GLY A 81 -35.27 17.19 20.05
C GLY A 81 -34.68 18.13 18.99
N LEU A 82 -34.40 19.39 19.35
CA LEU A 82 -33.78 20.37 18.46
C LEU A 82 -32.28 20.44 18.68
N PRO A 83 -31.46 20.68 17.63
CA PRO A 83 -30.03 20.84 17.78
C PRO A 83 -29.72 21.94 18.81
N SER A 84 -29.05 21.56 19.88
CA SER A 84 -28.63 22.43 20.97
C SER A 84 -27.45 23.33 20.59
#